data_AF-A0A1M4YUJ7-F1
#
_entry.id   AF-A0A1M4YUJ7-F1
#
_cell.length_a   1.000
_cell.length_b   1.000
_cell.length_c   1.000
_cell.angle_alpha   90.00
_cell.angle_beta   90.00
_cell.angle_gamma   90.00
#
_symmetry.space_group_name_H-M   'P 1'
#
loop_
_entity.id
_entity.type
_entity.pdbx_description
1 polymer ?
#
loop_
_entity_poly.entity_id
_entity_poly.type
_entity_poly.pdbx_seq_one_letter_code
_entity_poly.pdbx_strand_id
1 'polypeptide(L)'
;MAILFHQDNRSSRRQKRIFALYEIARTSVDFGAASCFVVGSIFFFWSTTETVALWLFLVGSILFAVKPTLKLSREIHLARIGDAADLAHRYEG
;
A
#
# COMPACT_ATOMS: atom_id res chain seq x y z
N MET A 1 17.66 -38.36 -13.54
CA MET A 1 16.84 -37.59 -14.49
C MET A 1 16.79 -36.15 -14.00
N ALA A 2 17.84 -35.40 -14.32
CA ALA A 2 17.96 -33.98 -13.97
C ALA A 2 17.19 -33.17 -15.02
N ILE A 3 16.09 -32.53 -14.60
CA ILE A 3 15.38 -31.55 -15.42
C ILE A 3 15.21 -30.27 -14.59
N LEU A 4 16.04 -29.30 -14.95
CA LEU A 4 15.76 -27.87 -15.01
C LEU A 4 14.93 -27.21 -13.89
N PHE A 5 15.57 -26.95 -12.74
CA PHE A 5 15.30 -25.73 -11.97
C PHE A 5 16.52 -24.82 -12.07
N HIS A 6 16.84 -24.38 -13.29
CA HIS A 6 17.79 -23.29 -13.52
C HIS A 6 17.01 -22.03 -13.90
N GLN A 7 17.20 -21.00 -13.08
CA GLN A 7 16.93 -19.59 -13.35
C GLN A 7 15.49 -19.24 -13.76
N ASP A 8 14.74 -18.61 -12.84
CA ASP A 8 14.79 -17.15 -12.89
C ASP A 8 14.89 -16.50 -11.49
N ASN A 9 16.11 -16.41 -10.94
CA ASN A 9 16.37 -15.68 -9.69
C ASN A 9 16.44 -14.14 -9.92
N ARG A 10 16.23 -13.66 -11.16
CA ARG A 10 16.19 -12.22 -11.48
C ARG A 10 14.77 -11.66 -11.33
N SER A 11 13.74 -12.42 -11.72
CA SER A 11 12.33 -12.04 -11.54
C SER A 11 11.95 -11.92 -10.05
N SER A 12 12.45 -12.83 -9.20
CA SER A 12 12.21 -12.80 -7.74
C SER A 12 12.86 -11.58 -7.05
N ARG A 13 14.07 -11.17 -7.45
CA ARG A 13 14.72 -9.97 -6.87
C ARG A 13 14.02 -8.67 -7.28
N ARG A 14 13.52 -8.57 -8.52
CA ARG A 14 12.79 -7.39 -9.01
C ARG A 14 11.40 -7.28 -8.37
N GLN A 15 10.68 -8.41 -8.24
CA GLN A 15 9.41 -8.47 -7.50
C GLN A 15 9.58 -8.08 -6.03
N LYS A 16 10.61 -8.57 -5.35
CA LYS A 16 10.93 -8.20 -3.95
C LYS A 16 11.20 -6.69 -3.78
N ARG A 17 11.89 -6.05 -4.73
CA ARG A 17 12.14 -4.60 -4.71
C ARG A 17 10.86 -3.78 -4.88
N ILE A 18 9.99 -4.18 -5.82
CA ILE A 18 8.71 -3.49 -6.02
C ILE A 18 7.84 -3.63 -4.77
N PHE A 19 7.79 -4.82 -4.18
CA PHE A 19 7.04 -5.05 -2.94
C PHE A 19 7.55 -4.21 -1.77
N ALA A 20 8.87 -4.13 -1.59
CA ALA A 20 9.48 -3.29 -0.55
C ALA A 20 9.17 -1.79 -0.76
N LEU A 21 9.16 -1.31 -2.01
CA LEU A 21 8.77 0.07 -2.32
C LEU A 21 7.31 0.34 -1.97
N TYR A 22 6.39 -0.60 -2.25
CA TYR A 22 4.98 -0.48 -1.86
C TYR A 22 4.80 -0.43 -0.33
N GLU A 23 5.56 -1.24 0.40
CA GLU A 23 5.50 -1.27 1.86
C GLU A 23 6.07 0.02 2.49
N ILE A 24 7.20 0.52 1.97
CA ILE A 24 7.76 1.82 2.37
C ILE A 24 6.77 2.95 2.06
N ALA A 25 6.21 2.99 0.84
CA ALA A 25 5.25 4.00 0.45
C ALA A 25 4.00 3.99 1.35
N ARG A 26 3.49 2.81 1.70
CA ARG A 26 2.37 2.66 2.64
C ARG A 26 2.71 3.24 4.01
N THR A 27 3.86 2.85 4.56
CA THR A 27 4.31 3.32 5.87
C THR A 27 4.55 4.84 5.87
N SER A 28 5.12 5.39 4.80
CA SER A 28 5.31 6.83 4.64
C SER A 28 3.98 7.59 4.61
N VAL A 29 2.98 7.09 3.87
CA VAL A 29 1.63 7.68 3.83
C VAL A 29 0.96 7.62 5.20
N ASP A 30 1.08 6.50 5.91
CA ASP A 30 0.55 6.35 7.26
C ASP A 30 1.16 7.33 8.25
N PHE A 31 2.48 7.46 8.22
CA PHE A 31 3.21 8.39 9.07
C PHE A 31 2.88 9.84 8.72
N GLY A 32 2.73 10.15 7.43
CA GLY A 32 2.29 11.45 6.95
C GLY A 32 0.89 11.80 7.46
N ALA A 33 -0.08 10.88 7.31
CA ALA A 33 -1.44 11.07 7.83
C ALA A 33 -1.45 11.31 9.34
N ALA A 34 -0.74 10.47 10.10
CA ALA A 34 -0.64 10.61 11.55
C ALA A 34 -0.01 11.95 11.97
N SER A 35 1.05 12.37 11.27
CA SER A 35 1.72 13.66 11.52
C SER A 35 0.76 14.82 11.28
N CYS A 36 0.01 14.81 10.16
CA CYS A 36 -1.00 15.82 9.87
C CYS A 36 -2.07 15.89 10.96
N PHE A 37 -2.58 14.76 11.45
CA PHE A 37 -3.58 14.76 12.52
C PHE A 37 -3.03 15.28 13.85
N VAL A 38 -1.81 14.89 14.22
CA VAL A 38 -1.18 15.35 15.47
C VAL A 38 -0.91 16.86 15.41
N VAL A 39 -0.31 17.36 14.34
CA VAL A 39 -0.03 18.79 14.17
C VAL A 39 -1.34 19.59 14.08
N GLY A 40 -2.34 19.08 13.34
CA GLY A 40 -3.67 19.69 13.28
C GLY A 40 -4.31 19.78 14.67
N SER A 41 -4.16 18.73 15.49
CA SER A 41 -4.69 18.71 16.86
C SER A 41 -4.05 19.78 17.74
N ILE A 42 -2.75 20.03 17.56
CA ILE A 42 -2.03 21.11 18.23
C ILE A 42 -2.57 22.48 17.79
N PHE A 43 -2.92 22.66 16.52
CA PHE A 43 -3.45 23.94 16.03
C PHE A 43 -4.86 24.26 16.51
N PHE A 44 -5.63 23.28 16.99
CA PHE A 44 -6.93 23.54 17.62
C PHE A 44 -6.83 24.23 18.99
N PHE A 45 -5.64 24.36 19.59
CA PHE A 45 -5.46 25.08 20.85
C PHE A 45 -5.57 26.61 20.71
N TRP A 46 -5.50 27.14 19.49
CA TRP A 46 -5.66 28.57 19.21
C TRP A 46 -6.70 28.81 18.11
N SER A 47 -7.64 29.72 18.36
CA SER A 47 -8.70 30.07 17.41
C SER A 47 -8.16 30.66 16.11
N THR A 48 -7.00 31.32 16.14
CA THR A 48 -6.36 31.89 14.94
C THR A 48 -5.77 30.84 13.99
N THR A 49 -5.52 29.61 14.45
CA THR A 49 -4.94 28.52 13.65
C THR A 49 -5.94 27.43 13.29
N GLU A 50 -7.22 27.61 13.63
CA GLU A 50 -8.28 26.61 13.40
C GLU A 50 -8.44 26.26 11.92
N THR A 51 -8.42 27.26 11.03
CA THR A 51 -8.50 27.01 9.58
C THR A 51 -7.34 26.13 9.10
N VAL A 52 -6.13 26.33 9.64
CA VAL A 52 -4.96 25.50 9.30
C VAL A 52 -5.10 24.09 9.85
N ALA A 53 -5.66 23.95 11.06
CA ALA A 53 -5.98 22.65 11.65
C ALA A 53 -6.94 21.85 10.76
N LEU A 54 -8.01 22.48 10.26
CA LEU A 54 -8.99 21.85 9.37
C LEU A 54 -8.33 21.32 8.09
N TRP A 55 -7.46 22.11 7.46
CA TRP A 55 -6.73 21.67 6.26
C TRP A 55 -5.77 20.52 6.55
N LEU A 56 -5.06 20.54 7.69
CA LEU A 56 -4.22 19.42 8.10
C LEU A 56 -5.03 18.13 8.30
N PHE A 57 -6.20 18.22 8.92
CA PHE A 57 -7.09 17.07 9.05
C PHE A 57 -7.67 16.59 7.72
N LEU A 58 -8.01 17.49 6.79
CA LEU A 58 -8.45 17.11 5.46
C LEU A 58 -7.35 16.37 4.69
N VAL A 59 -6.13 16.92 4.67
CA VAL A 59 -4.97 16.28 4.02
C VAL A 59 -4.63 14.95 4.68
N GLY A 60 -4.59 14.89 6.02
CA GLY A 60 -4.38 13.67 6.77
C GLY A 60 -5.44 12.60 6.46
N SER A 61 -6.70 13.00 6.29
CA SER A 61 -7.80 12.10 5.93
C SER A 61 -7.67 11.56 4.51
N ILE A 62 -7.27 12.40 3.55
CA ILE A 62 -6.99 11.98 2.17
C ILE A 62 -5.84 10.97 2.16
N LEU A 63 -4.74 11.25 2.87
CA LEU A 63 -3.61 10.31 3.01
C LEU A 63 -4.05 8.99 3.66
N PHE A 64 -4.82 9.05 4.74
CA PHE A 64 -5.35 7.87 5.42
C PHE A 64 -6.26 7.03 4.51
N ALA A 65 -7.02 7.67 3.61
CA ALA A 65 -7.86 6.99 2.62
C ALA A 65 -7.07 6.26 1.52
N VAL A 66 -5.77 6.55 1.32
CA VAL A 66 -4.91 5.80 0.38
C VAL A 66 -4.61 4.38 0.88
N LYS A 67 -4.69 4.17 2.20
CA LYS A 67 -4.40 2.89 2.87
C LYS A 67 -5.27 1.70 2.37
N PRO A 68 -6.62 1.81 2.27
CA PRO A 68 -7.44 0.78 1.63
C PRO A 68 -7.12 0.60 0.15
N THR A 69 -6.71 1.64 -0.57
CA THR A 69 -6.35 1.56 -2.01
C THR A 69 -5.13 0.67 -2.23
N LEU A 70 -4.12 0.75 -1.34
CA LEU A 70 -2.94 -0.12 -1.40
C LEU A 70 -3.27 -1.58 -1.04
N LYS A 71 -4.14 -1.80 -0.06
CA LYS A 71 -4.63 -3.14 0.30
C LYS A 71 -5.42 -3.77 -0.86
N LEU A 72 -6.34 -3.01 -1.46
CA LEU A 72 -7.14 -3.42 -2.61
C LEU A 72 -6.26 -3.69 -3.84
N SER A 73 -5.29 -2.83 -4.13
CA SER A 73 -4.35 -3.04 -5.24
C SER A 73 -3.55 -4.33 -5.07
N ARG A 74 -3.15 -4.67 -3.83
CA ARG A 74 -2.48 -5.94 -3.54
C ARG A 74 -3.41 -7.13 -3.74
N GLU A 75 -4.65 -7.04 -3.25
CA GLU A 75 -5.66 -8.10 -3.41
C GLU A 75 -5.99 -8.34 -4.89
N ILE A 76 -6.15 -7.30 -5.70
CA ILE A 76 -6.36 -7.40 -7.16
C ILE A 76 -5.14 -8.00 -7.87
N HIS A 77 -3.92 -7.60 -7.49
CA HIS A 77 -2.70 -8.14 -8.09
C HIS A 77 -2.53 -9.63 -7.76
N LEU A 78 -2.80 -10.02 -6.52
CA LEU A 78 -2.73 -11.41 -6.08
C LEU A 78 -3.84 -12.25 -6.72
N ALA A 79 -5.05 -11.72 -6.86
CA ALA A 79 -6.12 -12.34 -7.64
C ALA A 79 -5.65 -12.56 -9.08
N ARG A 80 -5.12 -11.55 -9.77
CA ARG A 80 -4.62 -11.72 -11.15
C ARG A 80 -3.50 -12.76 -11.31
N ILE A 81 -2.69 -13.01 -10.28
CA ILE A 81 -1.60 -14.00 -10.32
C ILE A 81 -2.09 -15.39 -9.91
N GLY A 82 -2.97 -15.51 -8.92
CA GLY A 82 -3.51 -16.78 -8.43
C GLY A 82 -4.64 -17.34 -9.30
N ASP A 83 -5.45 -16.48 -9.91
CA ASP A 83 -6.66 -16.87 -10.64
C ASP A 83 -6.37 -17.37 -12.07
N ALA A 84 -5.14 -17.23 -12.58
CA ALA A 84 -4.78 -17.81 -13.89
C ALA A 84 -4.24 -19.26 -13.79
N ALA A 85 -3.56 -19.60 -12.69
CA ALA A 85 -2.94 -20.91 -12.51
C ALA A 85 -3.81 -21.90 -11.72
N ASP A 86 -4.60 -21.42 -10.73
CA ASP A 86 -5.50 -22.28 -9.96
C ASP A 86 -6.88 -22.48 -10.61
N LEU A 87 -7.40 -21.53 -11.40
CA LEU A 87 -8.68 -21.73 -12.10
C LEU A 87 -8.59 -22.79 -13.19
N ALA A 88 -7.48 -22.86 -13.94
CA ALA A 88 -7.29 -23.88 -14.97
C ALA A 88 -7.27 -25.29 -14.37
N HIS A 89 -6.64 -25.47 -13.21
CA HIS A 89 -6.56 -26.76 -12.53
C HIS A 89 -7.86 -27.17 -11.82
N ARG A 90 -8.78 -26.23 -11.57
CA ARG A 90 -10.07 -26.48 -10.89
C ARG A 90 -11.23 -26.77 -11.86
N TYR A 91 -11.05 -26.54 -13.16
CA TYR A 91 -12.02 -26.90 -14.21
C TYR A 91 -11.64 -28.15 -15.01
N GLU A 92 -10.42 -28.70 -14.83
CA GLU A 92 -9.95 -29.94 -15.45
C GLU A 92 -9.90 -31.15 -14.49
N GLY A 93 -10.39 -31.00 -13.25
CA GLY A 93 -10.42 -32.05 -12.22
C GLY A 93 -11.83 -32.40 -11.77
#